data_AF-A0A9X2KEX0-F1
#
_entry.id   AF-A0A9X2KEX0-F1
#
_cell.length_a   1.000
_cell.length_b   1.000
_cell.length_c   1.000
_cell.angle_alpha   90.00
_cell.angle_beta   90.00
_cell.angle_gamma   90.00
#
_symmetry.space_group_name_H-M   'P 1'
#
loop_
_entity.id
_entity.type
_entity.pdbx_description
1 polymer ?
#
loop_
_entity_poly.entity_id
_entity_poly.type
_entity_poly.pdbx_seq_one_letter_code
_entity_poly.pdbx_strand_id
1 'polypeptide(L)'
;MAMSTLGLAVFLITLWMTPPSPWLTLTSLSIQFFSFLIFMLSLKSSVAHQQFLAFSDEDPLCLIENGIYNYVRHPFYTSYILFWLACFAGAPTVATLLILIILTTLYVTAARKEEASFLGTRFAEPYARYRSRVGMFIPKLGLPPVMRNDPR
;
A
#
# COMPACT_ATOMS: atom_id res chain seq x y z
N MET A 1 -7.63 4.63 10.51
CA MET A 1 -8.74 5.47 10.02
C MET A 1 -8.65 6.93 10.49
N ALA A 2 -8.23 7.22 11.73
CA ALA A 2 -8.16 8.61 12.22
C ALA A 2 -7.07 9.50 11.58
N MET A 3 -5.91 8.94 11.20
CA MET A 3 -4.86 9.75 10.54
C MET A 3 -5.18 10.08 9.07
N SER A 4 -5.93 9.23 8.38
CA SER A 4 -6.32 9.45 6.97
C SER A 4 -7.38 10.54 6.83
N THR A 5 -8.29 10.69 7.80
CA THR A 5 -9.30 11.75 7.79
C THR A 5 -8.70 13.13 8.07
N LEU A 6 -7.70 13.20 8.96
CA LEU A 6 -6.95 14.44 9.22
C LEU A 6 -6.25 14.95 7.95
N GLY A 7 -5.69 14.04 7.16
CA GLY A 7 -5.09 14.36 5.87
C GLY A 7 -6.04 14.95 4.85
N LEU A 8 -7.20 14.32 4.70
CA LEU A 8 -8.24 14.80 3.82
C LEU A 8 -8.73 16.18 4.25
N ALA A 9 -8.91 16.41 5.55
CA ALA A 9 -9.32 17.71 6.08
C ALA A 9 -8.28 18.80 5.78
N VAL A 10 -6.99 18.54 6.04
CA VAL A 10 -5.90 19.48 5.71
C VAL A 10 -5.87 19.78 4.21
N PHE A 11 -6.01 18.75 3.36
CA PHE A 11 -6.06 18.90 1.91
C PHE A 11 -7.21 19.80 1.43
N LEU A 12 -8.43 19.57 1.94
CA LEU A 12 -9.61 20.38 1.62
C LEU A 12 -9.46 21.83 2.08
N ILE A 13 -8.88 22.06 3.25
CA ILE A 13 -8.59 23.41 3.77
C ILE A 13 -7.57 24.12 2.88
N THR A 14 -6.49 23.45 2.48
CA THR A 14 -5.48 24.05 1.59
C THR A 14 -6.02 24.34 0.18
N LEU A 15 -6.89 23.48 -0.37
CA LEU A 15 -7.56 23.74 -1.64
C LEU A 15 -8.41 25.02 -1.59
N TRP A 16 -9.07 25.26 -0.46
CA TRP A 16 -9.89 26.46 -0.24
C TRP A 16 -9.05 27.73 -0.14
N MET A 17 -7.90 27.67 0.54
CA MET A 17 -7.06 28.85 0.80
C MET A 17 -6.14 29.22 -0.37
N THR A 18 -5.66 28.21 -1.12
CA THR A 18 -4.76 28.40 -2.27
C THR A 18 -5.16 27.44 -3.38
N PRO A 19 -6.09 27.81 -4.28
CA PRO A 19 -6.51 26.92 -5.35
C PRO A 19 -5.30 26.63 -6.27
N PRO A 20 -4.81 25.38 -6.31
CA PRO A 20 -3.74 25.00 -7.22
C PRO A 20 -4.24 25.10 -8.66
N SER A 21 -3.32 25.02 -9.63
CA SER A 21 -3.73 24.95 -11.03
C SER A 21 -4.75 23.80 -11.23
N PRO A 22 -5.84 24.02 -11.99
CA PRO A 22 -6.90 23.02 -12.17
C PRO A 22 -6.38 21.65 -12.65
N TRP A 23 -5.32 21.66 -13.45
CA TRP A 23 -4.67 20.45 -13.96
C TRP A 23 -4.00 19.62 -12.86
N LEU A 24 -3.27 20.26 -11.93
CA LEU A 24 -2.66 19.57 -10.79
C LEU A 24 -3.72 18.97 -9.85
N THR A 25 -4.82 19.69 -9.64
CA THR A 25 -5.95 19.19 -8.85
C THR A 25 -6.57 17.97 -9.52
N LEU A 26 -6.84 18.04 -10.82
CA LEU A 26 -7.41 16.92 -11.58
C LEU A 26 -6.49 15.69 -11.55
N THR A 27 -5.19 15.86 -11.81
CA THR A 27 -4.24 14.75 -11.75
C THR A 27 -4.19 14.11 -10.37
N SER A 28 -4.21 14.93 -9.31
CA SER A 28 -4.18 14.44 -7.94
C SER A 28 -5.45 13.66 -7.58
N LEU A 29 -6.63 14.14 -8.00
CA LEU A 29 -7.89 13.43 -7.82
C LEU A 29 -7.92 12.11 -8.61
N SER A 30 -7.41 12.08 -9.84
CA SER A 30 -7.29 10.85 -10.61
C SER A 30 -6.39 9.82 -9.91
N ILE A 31 -5.24 10.25 -9.36
CA ILE A 31 -4.35 9.37 -8.60
C ILE A 31 -5.02 8.90 -7.30
N GLN A 32 -5.76 9.76 -6.59
CA GLN A 32 -6.51 9.38 -5.40
C GLN A 32 -7.61 8.36 -5.70
N PHE A 33 -8.34 8.52 -6.81
CA PHE A 33 -9.33 7.54 -7.25
C PHE A 33 -8.68 6.19 -7.57
N PHE A 34 -7.57 6.20 -8.29
CA PHE A 34 -6.80 4.98 -8.58
C PHE A 34 -6.27 4.32 -7.30
N SER A 35 -5.77 5.12 -6.36
CA SER A 35 -5.36 4.66 -5.04
C SER A 35 -6.52 4.02 -4.27
N PHE A 36 -7.70 4.62 -4.30
CA PHE A 36 -8.90 4.06 -3.68
C PHE A 36 -9.30 2.72 -4.32
N LEU A 37 -9.13 2.58 -5.65
CA LEU A 37 -9.35 1.31 -6.33
C LEU A 37 -8.37 0.23 -5.84
N ILE A 38 -7.06 0.53 -5.74
CA ILE A 38 -6.06 -0.39 -5.17
C ILE A 38 -6.42 -0.77 -3.74
N PHE A 39 -6.82 0.20 -2.91
CA PHE A 39 -7.26 -0.04 -1.54
C PHE A 39 -8.45 -1.01 -1.49
N MET A 40 -9.47 -0.80 -2.34
CA MET A 40 -10.64 -1.68 -2.41
C MET A 40 -10.29 -3.09 -2.89
N LEU A 41 -9.42 -3.21 -3.89
CA LEU A 41 -8.93 -4.52 -4.36
C LEU A 41 -8.09 -5.23 -3.29
N SER A 42 -7.30 -4.48 -2.53
CA SER A 42 -6.53 -4.99 -1.39
C SER A 42 -7.46 -5.48 -0.29
N LEU A 43 -8.48 -4.70 0.10
CA LEU A 43 -9.45 -5.12 1.12
C LEU A 43 -10.22 -6.37 0.71
N LYS A 44 -10.69 -6.46 -0.54
CA LYS A 44 -11.38 -7.67 -1.02
C LYS A 44 -10.49 -8.92 -0.94
N SER A 45 -9.19 -8.76 -1.21
CA SER A 45 -8.22 -9.84 -1.10
C SER A 45 -7.80 -10.15 0.35
N SER A 46 -7.83 -9.16 1.24
CA SER A 46 -7.36 -9.26 2.63
C SER A 46 -8.45 -9.63 3.65
N VAL A 47 -9.71 -9.23 3.45
CA VAL A 47 -10.86 -9.60 4.31
C VAL A 47 -11.11 -11.11 4.26
N ALA A 48 -10.76 -11.76 3.16
CA ALA A 48 -10.83 -13.22 3.04
C ALA A 48 -9.71 -13.97 3.81
N HIS A 49 -8.63 -13.30 4.26
CA HIS A 49 -7.39 -13.98 4.68
C HIS A 49 -6.65 -13.35 5.88
N GLN A 50 -7.33 -12.63 6.78
CA GLN A 50 -6.78 -12.17 8.07
C GLN A 50 -5.40 -11.47 8.00
N GLN A 51 -5.09 -10.67 6.97
CA GLN A 51 -3.82 -9.93 6.90
C GLN A 51 -3.71 -8.75 7.90
N PHE A 52 -4.70 -8.59 8.79
CA PHE A 52 -4.66 -7.64 9.89
C PHE A 52 -3.74 -8.08 11.05
N LEU A 53 -2.84 -9.05 10.81
CA LEU A 53 -1.85 -9.56 11.76
C LEU A 53 -0.59 -8.66 11.87
N ALA A 54 -0.57 -7.47 11.25
CA ALA A 54 0.49 -6.47 11.47
C ALA A 54 0.64 -6.04 12.95
N PHE A 55 -0.37 -6.35 13.77
CA PHE A 55 -0.44 -6.05 15.21
C PHE A 55 -0.64 -7.29 16.08
N SER A 56 -0.43 -8.50 15.54
CA SER A 56 -0.47 -9.73 16.34
C SER A 56 0.91 -10.36 16.37
N ASP A 57 1.35 -10.81 17.53
CA ASP A 57 2.59 -11.57 17.71
C ASP A 57 2.47 -13.04 17.23
N GLU A 58 1.45 -13.35 16.42
CA GLU A 58 1.19 -14.71 15.94
C GLU A 58 1.88 -15.00 14.61
N ASP A 59 2.35 -16.23 14.45
CA ASP A 59 2.98 -16.69 13.23
C ASP A 59 2.00 -16.60 12.04
N PRO A 60 2.47 -16.21 10.84
CA PRO A 60 1.64 -16.13 9.64
C PRO A 60 1.02 -17.50 9.33
N LEU A 61 -0.33 -17.56 9.37
CA LEU A 61 -1.09 -18.80 9.13
C LEU A 61 -1.04 -19.25 7.66
N CYS A 62 -0.92 -18.30 6.73
CA CYS A 62 -0.88 -18.54 5.28
C CYS A 62 0.01 -17.53 4.53
N LEU A 63 0.44 -17.90 3.32
CA LEU A 63 1.11 -17.03 2.36
C LEU A 63 0.17 -16.72 1.20
N ILE A 64 -0.09 -15.43 0.95
CA ILE A 64 -1.00 -14.98 -0.10
C ILE A 64 -0.20 -14.44 -1.28
N GLU A 65 -0.43 -15.04 -2.44
CA GLU A 65 0.24 -14.69 -3.69
C GLU A 65 -0.77 -14.44 -4.81
N ASN A 66 -2.08 -14.32 -4.52
CA ASN A 66 -3.12 -14.23 -5.55
C ASN A 66 -3.67 -12.81 -5.74
N GLY A 67 -4.34 -12.58 -6.88
CA GLY A 67 -5.01 -11.31 -7.15
C GLY A 67 -4.01 -10.15 -7.24
N ILE A 68 -4.23 -9.09 -6.46
CA ILE A 68 -3.36 -7.91 -6.48
C ILE A 68 -1.97 -8.18 -5.88
N TYR A 69 -1.85 -9.21 -5.03
CA TYR A 69 -0.58 -9.65 -4.43
C TYR A 69 0.38 -10.25 -5.47
N ASN A 70 -0.09 -10.64 -6.65
CA ASN A 70 0.77 -11.06 -7.76
C ASN A 70 1.64 -9.94 -8.33
N TYR A 71 1.26 -8.68 -8.11
CA TYR A 71 1.92 -7.52 -8.70
C TYR A 71 2.77 -6.77 -7.67
N VAL A 72 2.27 -6.65 -6.44
CA VAL A 72 2.90 -5.93 -5.34
C VAL A 72 2.67 -6.66 -4.03
N ARG A 73 3.71 -6.81 -3.21
CA ARG A 73 3.63 -7.57 -1.95
C ARG A 73 2.78 -6.89 -0.90
N HIS A 74 2.76 -5.55 -0.91
CA HIS A 74 2.06 -4.72 0.07
C HIS A 74 1.07 -3.76 -0.61
N PRO A 75 0.02 -4.26 -1.29
CA PRO A 75 -0.90 -3.45 -2.08
C PRO A 75 -1.72 -2.48 -1.22
N PHE A 76 -2.06 -2.89 0.02
CA PHE A 76 -2.71 -2.03 1.00
C PHE A 76 -1.83 -0.83 1.36
N TYR A 77 -0.57 -1.06 1.76
CA TYR A 77 0.36 0.03 2.05
C TYR A 77 0.67 0.88 0.83
N THR A 78 0.76 0.25 -0.35
CA THR A 78 0.95 0.96 -1.63
C THR A 78 -0.18 1.96 -1.88
N SER A 79 -1.44 1.56 -1.64
CA SER A 79 -2.58 2.49 -1.75
C SER A 79 -2.45 3.68 -0.80
N TYR A 80 -2.12 3.47 0.47
CA TYR A 80 -1.98 4.60 1.40
C TYR A 80 -0.83 5.54 1.03
N ILE A 81 0.33 4.99 0.66
CA ILE A 81 1.47 5.80 0.22
C ILE A 81 1.10 6.62 -1.02
N LEU A 82 0.41 6.00 -1.99
CA LEU A 82 -0.02 6.66 -3.22
C LEU A 82 -1.06 7.76 -2.97
N PHE A 83 -2.00 7.52 -2.05
CA PHE A 83 -2.99 8.52 -1.62
C PHE A 83 -2.29 9.77 -1.06
N TRP A 84 -1.34 9.59 -0.14
CA TRP A 84 -0.63 10.71 0.48
C TRP A 84 0.32 11.42 -0.46
N LEU A 85 0.92 10.69 -1.40
CA LEU A 85 1.70 11.28 -2.48
C LEU A 85 0.82 12.18 -3.35
N ALA A 86 -0.40 11.75 -3.67
CA ALA A 86 -1.36 12.56 -4.42
C ALA A 86 -1.85 13.78 -3.62
N CYS A 87 -2.06 13.65 -2.30
CA CYS A 87 -2.36 14.80 -1.43
C CYS A 87 -1.21 15.82 -1.42
N PHE A 88 0.04 15.36 -1.34
CA PHE A 88 1.20 16.25 -1.45
C PHE A 88 1.32 16.90 -2.83
N ALA A 89 1.12 16.15 -3.91
CA ALA A 89 1.16 16.70 -5.27
C ALA A 89 0.08 17.76 -5.52
N GLY A 90 -1.13 17.55 -4.98
CA GLY A 90 -2.24 18.50 -5.12
C GLY A 90 -2.15 19.69 -4.19
N ALA A 91 -1.51 19.54 -3.02
CA ALA A 91 -1.31 20.60 -2.04
C ALA A 91 0.09 20.48 -1.42
N PRO A 92 1.15 20.98 -2.09
CA PRO A 92 2.55 20.78 -1.67
C PRO A 92 2.91 21.71 -0.50
N THR A 93 2.45 21.35 0.69
CA THR A 93 2.71 22.07 1.94
C THR A 93 3.67 21.30 2.83
N VAL A 94 4.28 21.99 3.79
CA VAL A 94 5.12 21.33 4.81
C VAL A 94 4.32 20.27 5.56
N ALA A 95 3.04 20.51 5.84
CA ALA A 95 2.17 19.55 6.52
C ALA A 95 1.96 18.27 5.69
N THR A 96 1.58 18.38 4.42
CA THR A 96 1.37 17.20 3.56
C THR A 96 2.67 16.44 3.30
N LEU A 97 3.80 17.14 3.19
CA LEU A 97 5.12 16.53 3.08
C LEU A 97 5.50 15.74 4.35
N LEU A 98 5.33 16.34 5.54
CA LEU A 98 5.62 15.67 6.80
C LEU A 98 4.77 14.41 6.98
N ILE A 99 3.47 14.50 6.69
CA ILE A 99 2.59 13.34 6.81
C ILE A 99 2.97 12.25 5.80
N LEU A 100 3.31 12.62 4.56
CA LEU A 100 3.81 11.67 3.56
C LEU A 100 5.06 10.94 4.05
N ILE A 101 6.05 11.66 4.59
CA ILE A 101 7.30 11.08 5.09
C ILE A 101 7.04 10.15 6.29
N ILE A 102 6.25 10.60 7.27
CA ILE A 102 5.92 9.83 8.46
C ILE A 102 5.21 8.52 8.09
N LEU A 103 4.17 8.62 7.26
CA LEU A 103 3.39 7.43 6.87
C LEU A 103 4.18 6.49 5.98
N THR A 104 4.98 7.01 5.04
CA THR A 104 5.85 6.16 4.22
C THR A 104 6.82 5.40 5.10
N THR A 105 7.46 6.06 6.07
CA THR A 105 8.41 5.42 7.00
C THR A 105 7.73 4.37 7.86
N LEU A 106 6.54 4.67 8.39
CA LEU A 106 5.74 3.76 9.18
C LEU A 106 5.38 2.51 8.37
N TYR A 107 4.84 2.67 7.16
CA TYR A 107 4.43 1.53 6.33
C TYR A 107 5.60 0.72 5.78
N VAL A 108 6.74 1.35 5.45
CA VAL A 108 7.97 0.63 5.09
C VAL A 108 8.46 -0.22 6.26
N THR A 109 8.42 0.32 7.48
CA THR A 109 8.85 -0.40 8.68
C THR A 109 7.90 -1.55 9.01
N ALA A 110 6.58 -1.31 8.96
CA ALA A 110 5.56 -2.34 9.17
C ALA A 110 5.70 -3.48 8.15
N ALA A 111 5.79 -3.14 6.87
CA ALA A 111 5.98 -4.11 5.81
C ALA A 111 7.23 -4.97 6.02
N ARG A 112 8.37 -4.38 6.41
CA ARG A 112 9.60 -5.13 6.71
C ARG A 112 9.45 -6.08 7.89
N LYS A 113 8.73 -5.67 8.95
CA LYS A 113 8.45 -6.53 10.10
C LYS A 113 7.58 -7.72 9.70
N GLU A 114 6.57 -7.50 8.86
CA GLU A 114 5.76 -8.58 8.28
C GLU A 114 6.59 -9.51 7.38
N GLU A 115 7.47 -8.97 6.53
CA GLU A 115 8.34 -9.84 5.72
C GLU A 115 9.27 -10.70 6.60
N ALA A 116 9.69 -10.15 7.74
CA ALA A 116 10.60 -10.83 8.68
C ALA A 116 9.90 -11.93 9.49
N SER A 117 8.59 -11.85 9.75
CA SER A 117 7.87 -12.89 10.50
C SER A 117 7.84 -14.23 9.76
N PHE A 118 8.04 -14.23 8.44
CA PHE A 118 8.18 -15.47 7.68
C PHE A 118 9.49 -16.23 7.96
N LEU A 119 10.54 -15.56 8.45
CA LEU A 119 11.92 -16.10 8.51
C LEU A 119 12.12 -17.27 9.48
N GLY A 120 11.14 -17.60 10.32
CA GLY A 120 11.17 -18.77 11.22
C GLY A 120 10.10 -19.82 10.92
N THR A 121 9.32 -19.65 9.86
CA THR A 121 8.14 -20.46 9.59
C THR A 121 8.33 -21.38 8.39
N ARG A 122 7.40 -22.34 8.22
CA ARG A 122 7.29 -23.17 7.00
C ARG A 122 7.15 -22.36 5.70
N PHE A 123 6.85 -21.08 5.79
CA PHE A 123 6.67 -20.18 4.65
C PHE A 123 7.95 -19.45 4.22
N ALA A 124 9.08 -19.61 4.92
CA ALA A 124 10.33 -18.91 4.61
C ALA A 124 10.78 -19.09 3.15
N GLU A 125 10.84 -20.33 2.67
CA GLU A 125 11.30 -20.64 1.30
C GLU A 125 10.25 -20.26 0.23
N PRO A 126 8.95 -20.60 0.36
CA PRO A 126 7.90 -20.06 -0.52
C PRO A 126 7.93 -18.53 -0.61
N TYR A 127 8.05 -17.85 0.52
CA TYR A 127 8.10 -16.40 0.61
C TYR A 127 9.33 -15.84 -0.11
N ALA A 128 10.52 -16.46 0.05
CA ALA A 128 11.72 -16.02 -0.65
C ALA A 128 11.55 -16.08 -2.19
N ARG A 129 10.91 -17.14 -2.71
CA ARG A 129 10.60 -17.25 -4.14
C ARG A 129 9.62 -16.17 -4.59
N TYR A 130 8.54 -15.94 -3.85
CA TYR A 130 7.61 -14.85 -4.10
C TYR A 130 8.28 -13.47 -4.08
N ARG A 131 9.10 -13.20 -3.06
CA ARG A 131 9.88 -11.95 -2.89
C ARG A 131 10.82 -11.67 -4.06
N SER A 132 11.40 -12.71 -4.66
CA SER A 132 12.28 -12.58 -5.82
C SER A 132 11.54 -12.08 -7.07
N ARG A 133 10.23 -12.34 -7.20
CA ARG A 133 9.43 -12.03 -8.40
C ARG A 133 8.53 -10.81 -8.26
N VAL A 134 8.04 -10.57 -7.05
CA VAL A 134 7.08 -9.49 -6.77
C VAL A 134 7.77 -8.35 -6.02
N GLY A 135 7.52 -7.11 -6.44
CA GLY A 135 8.10 -5.92 -5.81
C GLY A 135 7.36 -5.52 -4.53
N MET A 136 8.03 -4.77 -3.65
CA MET A 136 7.48 -4.43 -2.33
C MET A 136 6.25 -3.51 -2.42
N PHE A 137 6.40 -2.37 -3.10
CA PHE A 137 5.35 -1.36 -3.31
C PHE A 137 5.11 -1.02 -4.80
N ILE A 138 6.05 -1.39 -5.68
CA ILE A 138 5.98 -1.13 -7.11
C ILE A 138 6.22 -2.45 -7.83
N PRO A 139 5.47 -2.78 -8.90
CA PRO A 139 5.69 -4.01 -9.65
C PRO A 139 7.11 -4.11 -10.22
N LYS A 140 7.65 -5.33 -10.28
CA LYS A 140 8.90 -5.58 -11.00
C LYS A 140 8.57 -5.67 -12.49
N LEU A 141 9.07 -4.72 -13.28
CA LEU A 141 8.91 -4.72 -14.73
C LEU A 141 9.60 -5.95 -15.33
N GLY A 142 8.92 -6.67 -16.23
CA GLY A 142 9.50 -7.78 -17.00
C GLY A 142 9.37 -9.19 -16.39
N LEU A 143 8.73 -9.34 -15.22
CA LEU A 143 8.41 -10.67 -14.68
C LEU A 143 6.89 -10.92 -14.76
N PRO A 144 6.44 -12.03 -15.36
CA PRO A 144 5.01 -12.34 -15.42
C PRO A 144 4.45 -12.54 -14.00
N PRO A 145 3.21 -12.14 -13.72
CA PRO A 145 2.54 -12.39 -12.44
C PRO A 145 2.53 -13.89 -12.14
N VAL A 146 2.59 -14.27 -10.86
CA VAL A 146 2.60 -15.67 -10.46
C VAL A 146 1.24 -16.30 -10.78
N MET A 147 1.13 -16.95 -11.93
CA MET A 147 -0.03 -17.78 -12.23
C MET A 147 0.08 -19.07 -11.43
N ARG A 148 -0.82 -19.25 -10.46
CA ARG A 148 -0.90 -20.47 -9.67
C ARG A 148 -1.32 -21.63 -10.58
N ASN A 149 -0.38 -22.53 -10.87
CA ASN A 149 -0.64 -23.88 -11.38
C ASN A 149 -0.47 -24.87 -10.21
N ASP A 150 -1.42 -24.96 -9.27
CA ASP A 150 -1.49 -26.12 -8.36
C ASP A 150 -2.89 -26.23 -7.69
N PRO A 151 -3.66 -27.32 -7.96
CA PRO A 151 -4.87 -27.67 -7.25
C PRO A 151 -4.51 -28.25 -5.88
N ARG A 152 -4.79 -27.49 -4.81
CA ARG A 152 -4.88 -28.01 -3.43
C ARG A 152 -6.21 -27.60 -2.87
#